data_AF-A0A165F6X6-F1
#
_entry.id   AF-A0A165F6X6-F1
#
_cell.length_a   1.000
_cell.length_b   1.000
_cell.length_c   1.000
_cell.angle_alpha   90.00
_cell.angle_beta   90.00
_cell.angle_gamma   90.00
#
_symmetry.space_group_name_H-M   'P 1'
#
loop_
_entity.id
_entity.type
_entity.pdbx_description
1 polymer ?
#
loop_
_entity_poly.entity_id
_entity_poly.type
_entity_poly.pdbx_seq_one_letter_code
_entity_poly.pdbx_strand_id
1 'polypeptide(L)'
;MLKGWTLTDQVCPTRGCVVPLLRSRDRSVTFCANCDGSPEAAVAKESGSTALHTEALLAPPPPPSSTGPQPLSPTSSPHTRLSPNSTPPTTPPSRSPSLPALPDPSPLTLQRRAQSDLASQRIGDRLLKGWAMLGEECPNDSCWGVPLVRRPGRAKGGRGDGGECVICGWGSESDASNASGVPHASTSQLAARPAETDDIVSSFYPSSSQTLAPPPDLRLPPTSAPFEAVSATSAPRPNDSTRTPLSSIHHSVTALNQTLASLSDRLVALSANPITAEPSTIKTLVEAMSVVMDALGKARSMS
;
A
#
# COMPACT_ATOMS: atom_id res chain seq x y z
N MET A 1 22.00 -3.70 -2.88
CA MET A 1 22.82 -2.46 -2.80
C MET A 1 24.03 -2.73 -1.90
N LEU A 2 25.24 -2.40 -2.36
CA LEU A 2 26.48 -2.52 -1.56
C LEU A 2 26.37 -1.56 -0.36
N LYS A 3 26.28 -2.10 0.87
CA LYS A 3 26.09 -1.31 2.09
C LYS A 3 27.25 -0.32 2.24
N GLY A 4 26.93 0.98 2.35
CA GLY A 4 27.92 2.02 2.67
C GLY A 4 28.65 2.66 1.50
N TRP A 5 28.25 2.41 0.25
CA TRP A 5 28.83 3.03 -0.93
C TRP A 5 27.87 4.05 -1.56
N THR A 6 28.40 5.17 -2.03
CA THR A 6 27.65 6.25 -2.68
C THR A 6 28.18 6.46 -4.09
N LEU A 7 27.31 6.50 -5.10
CA LEU A 7 27.68 6.89 -6.46
C LEU A 7 28.14 8.36 -6.46
N THR A 8 29.25 8.63 -7.14
CA THR A 8 29.77 9.99 -7.35
C THR A 8 29.42 10.48 -8.75
N ASP A 9 29.60 11.77 -8.97
CA ASP A 9 29.50 12.44 -10.27
C ASP A 9 30.74 12.26 -11.15
N GLN A 10 31.80 11.63 -10.62
CA GLN A 10 33.02 11.36 -11.36
C GLN A 10 32.92 10.03 -12.12
N VAL A 11 33.38 10.03 -13.37
CA VAL A 11 33.48 8.83 -14.22
C VAL A 11 34.85 8.18 -14.08
N CYS A 12 34.91 6.85 -14.23
CA CYS A 12 36.17 6.10 -14.18
C CYS A 12 37.19 6.64 -15.20
N PRO A 13 38.45 6.91 -14.81
CA PRO A 13 39.47 7.44 -15.71
C PRO A 13 39.98 6.42 -16.74
N THR A 14 39.64 5.13 -16.59
CA THR A 14 40.03 4.07 -17.53
C THR A 14 39.41 4.33 -18.91
N ARG A 15 40.25 4.41 -19.95
CA ARG A 15 39.78 4.65 -21.33
C ARG A 15 38.73 3.62 -21.74
N GLY A 16 37.57 4.12 -22.16
CA GLY A 16 36.44 3.29 -22.59
C GLY A 16 35.51 2.83 -21.45
N CYS A 17 35.80 3.16 -20.19
CA CYS A 17 34.91 2.89 -19.08
C CYS A 17 34.03 4.11 -18.79
N VAL A 18 32.72 3.97 -18.95
CA VAL A 18 31.72 5.02 -18.65
C VAL A 18 31.03 4.82 -17.29
N VAL A 19 31.60 3.96 -16.44
CA VAL A 19 31.01 3.63 -15.15
C VAL A 19 31.35 4.72 -14.14
N PRO A 20 30.34 5.32 -13.45
CA PRO A 20 30.59 6.28 -12.38
C PRO A 20 31.33 5.64 -11.20
N LEU A 21 32.24 6.40 -10.59
CA LEU A 21 32.99 5.97 -9.40
C LEU A 21 32.06 5.89 -8.19
N LEU A 22 32.25 4.87 -7.36
CA LEU A 22 31.62 4.74 -6.05
C LEU A 22 32.59 5.21 -4.98
N ARG A 23 32.11 5.98 -4.01
CA ARG A 23 32.87 6.38 -2.82
C ARG A 23 32.36 5.69 -1.57
N SER A 24 33.27 5.38 -0.65
CA SER A 24 32.92 4.90 0.69
C SER A 24 32.20 6.00 1.49
N ARG A 25 31.48 5.62 2.55
CA ARG A 25 30.70 6.56 3.39
C ARG A 25 31.57 7.63 4.06
N ASP A 26 32.78 7.26 4.45
CA ASP A 26 33.83 8.13 5.01
C ASP A 26 34.60 8.92 3.94
N ARG A 27 34.29 8.70 2.65
CA ARG A 27 34.91 9.35 1.48
C ARG A 27 36.42 9.08 1.33
N SER A 28 36.94 8.09 2.06
CA SER A 28 38.36 7.73 2.03
C SER A 28 38.73 6.94 0.77
N VAL A 29 37.82 6.12 0.26
CA VAL A 29 38.08 5.24 -0.89
C VAL A 29 37.11 5.53 -2.02
N THR A 30 37.65 5.74 -3.21
CA THR A 30 36.90 5.77 -4.47
C THR A 30 37.28 4.56 -5.32
N PHE A 31 36.29 3.82 -5.83
CA PHE A 31 36.54 2.67 -6.70
C PHE A 31 35.55 2.58 -7.86
N CYS A 32 36.00 2.07 -8.99
CA CYS A 32 35.20 1.71 -10.15
C CYS A 32 34.82 0.23 -10.07
N ALA A 33 33.52 -0.05 -10.05
CA ALA A 33 32.99 -1.42 -9.96
C ALA A 33 33.41 -2.33 -11.13
N ASN A 34 33.79 -1.77 -12.28
CA ASN A 34 34.17 -2.54 -13.46
C ASN A 34 35.70 -2.69 -13.64
N CYS A 35 36.50 -1.72 -13.19
CA CYS A 35 37.95 -1.72 -13.43
C CYS A 35 38.78 -2.15 -12.21
N ASP A 36 38.36 -1.78 -11.00
CA ASP A 36 39.19 -1.98 -9.79
C ASP A 36 38.93 -3.33 -9.10
N GLY A 37 37.84 -4.01 -9.46
CA GLY A 37 37.43 -5.28 -8.85
C GLY A 37 36.78 -5.10 -7.47
N SER A 38 36.97 -6.09 -6.59
CA SER A 38 36.45 -6.05 -5.21
C SER A 38 37.09 -4.90 -4.42
N PRO A 39 36.34 -4.12 -3.62
CA PRO A 39 36.89 -3.02 -2.82
C PRO A 39 37.94 -3.48 -1.79
N GLU A 40 37.96 -4.75 -1.37
CA GLU A 40 39.03 -5.29 -0.53
C GLU A 40 40.39 -5.30 -1.22
N ALA A 41 40.42 -5.45 -2.55
CA ALA A 41 41.66 -5.42 -3.32
C ALA A 41 42.19 -3.99 -3.51
N ALA A 42 41.32 -2.98 -3.44
CA ALA A 42 41.71 -1.57 -3.55
C ALA A 42 42.46 -1.09 -2.29
N VAL A 43 42.00 -1.49 -1.09
CA VAL A 43 42.66 -1.14 0.19
C VAL A 43 44.05 -1.77 0.30
N ALA A 44 44.26 -2.94 -0.32
CA ALA A 44 45.55 -3.61 -0.31
C ALA A 44 46.61 -2.96 -1.24
N LYS A 45 46.20 -2.15 -2.22
CA LYS A 45 47.14 -1.52 -3.18
C LYS A 45 47.69 -0.18 -2.73
N GLU A 46 47.03 0.51 -1.79
CA GLU A 46 47.48 1.82 -1.32
C GLU A 46 48.57 1.76 -0.24
N SER A 47 48.71 0.63 0.47
CA SER A 47 49.78 0.43 1.47
C SER A 47 51.10 -0.11 0.90
N GLY A 48 51.22 -0.30 -0.41
CA GLY A 48 52.34 -1.03 -1.03
C GLY A 48 53.31 -0.23 -1.90
N SER A 49 53.07 1.06 -2.15
CA SER A 49 53.86 1.80 -3.16
C SER A 49 54.17 3.24 -2.74
N THR A 50 54.98 3.39 -1.69
CA THR A 50 55.75 4.61 -1.41
C THR A 50 57.04 4.22 -0.68
N ALA A 51 57.93 3.53 -1.38
CA ALA A 51 59.33 3.44 -0.96
C ALA A 51 60.20 3.78 -2.17
N LEU A 52 61.10 4.75 -1.97
CA LEU A 52 62.05 5.36 -2.89
C LEU A 52 61.54 6.59 -3.62
N HIS A 53 61.52 7.73 -2.92
CA HIS A 53 62.20 8.93 -3.41
C HIS A 53 62.61 9.84 -2.23
N THR A 54 63.92 9.87 -2.02
CA THR A 54 64.72 11.05 -1.69
C THR A 54 64.54 11.71 -0.32
N GLU A 55 65.44 11.29 0.56
CA GLU A 55 66.01 11.97 1.71
C GLU A 55 66.45 13.42 1.40
N ALA A 56 65.91 14.42 2.10
CA ALA A 56 66.49 15.78 2.20
C ALA A 56 65.99 16.49 3.47
N LEU A 57 66.79 16.35 4.51
CA LEU A 57 67.13 17.25 5.63
C LEU A 57 66.26 18.50 5.94
N LEU A 58 65.85 18.55 7.22
CA LEU A 58 65.83 19.68 8.17
C LEU A 58 65.35 21.08 7.71
N ALA A 59 64.18 21.50 8.22
CA ALA A 59 64.01 22.74 9.01
C ALA A 59 62.57 22.89 9.53
N PRO A 60 62.34 23.34 10.78
CA PRO A 60 61.03 23.77 11.26
C PRO A 60 60.83 25.29 11.09
N PRO A 61 59.62 25.75 10.68
CA PRO A 61 59.22 27.14 10.89
C PRO A 61 57.97 27.29 11.79
N PRO A 62 57.72 28.52 12.30
CA PRO A 62 57.20 28.80 13.66
C PRO A 62 55.67 28.99 13.74
N PRO A 63 55.08 29.15 14.94
CA PRO A 63 53.66 29.46 15.09
C PRO A 63 53.39 30.96 14.93
N PRO A 64 52.22 31.33 14.41
CA PRO A 64 51.60 32.57 14.84
C PRO A 64 50.11 32.42 15.21
N SER A 65 49.81 32.90 16.41
CA SER A 65 48.52 33.39 16.90
C SER A 65 47.90 34.42 15.95
N SER A 66 46.56 34.49 15.88
CA SER A 66 45.67 35.67 15.62
C SER A 66 44.28 35.16 15.21
N THR A 67 43.22 35.27 16.02
CA THR A 67 42.37 36.47 16.27
C THR A 67 41.52 36.91 15.06
N GLY A 68 40.25 36.46 15.07
CA GLY A 68 39.05 37.16 14.55
C GLY A 68 38.69 36.99 13.07
N PRO A 69 37.48 37.36 12.61
CA PRO A 69 36.19 37.53 13.30
C PRO A 69 35.09 36.61 12.74
N GLN A 70 34.04 36.38 13.54
CA GLN A 70 32.77 35.89 13.02
C GLN A 70 32.11 36.93 12.10
N PRO A 71 31.47 36.50 11.00
CA PRO A 71 30.33 37.20 10.43
C PRO A 71 29.03 36.51 10.87
N LEU A 72 28.21 37.29 11.55
CA LEU A 72 26.80 37.06 11.81
C LEU A 72 26.01 37.06 10.48
N SER A 73 25.18 36.01 10.32
CA SER A 73 23.85 36.02 9.68
C SER A 73 23.81 36.36 8.16
N PRO A 74 22.65 36.32 7.46
CA PRO A 74 21.33 35.71 7.68
C PRO A 74 20.92 34.84 6.45
N THR A 75 19.63 34.52 6.32
CA THR A 75 18.89 34.34 5.04
C THR A 75 18.30 32.94 4.84
N SER A 76 17.16 32.75 5.48
CA SER A 76 15.97 32.21 4.84
C SER A 76 15.80 32.73 3.41
N SER A 77 15.82 31.82 2.42
CA SER A 77 15.24 32.07 1.10
C SER A 77 14.48 30.83 0.61
N PRO A 78 13.19 30.97 0.29
CA PRO A 78 12.42 29.97 -0.45
C PRO A 78 12.72 30.14 -1.94
N HIS A 79 13.28 29.13 -2.59
CA HIS A 79 13.47 29.13 -4.03
C HIS A 79 12.49 28.20 -4.72
N THR A 80 11.30 28.75 -4.97
CA THR A 80 10.47 28.40 -6.12
C THR A 80 10.90 29.30 -7.28
N ARG A 81 11.88 28.87 -8.10
CA ARG A 81 12.12 29.39 -9.47
C ARG A 81 12.71 28.24 -10.29
N LEU A 82 11.90 27.59 -11.11
CA LEU A 82 11.92 27.81 -12.57
C LEU A 82 13.35 27.80 -13.13
N SER A 83 13.76 26.65 -13.65
CA SER A 83 14.77 26.55 -14.71
C SER A 83 14.24 25.58 -15.78
N PRO A 84 13.45 26.09 -16.74
CA PRO A 84 13.31 25.47 -18.04
C PRO A 84 14.62 25.74 -18.80
N ASN A 85 15.65 24.91 -18.55
CA ASN A 85 16.91 25.05 -19.26
C ASN A 85 16.78 24.37 -20.62
N SER A 86 16.31 25.17 -21.58
CA SER A 86 16.59 25.16 -23.01
C SER A 86 17.52 24.04 -23.48
N THR A 87 16.94 22.88 -23.80
CA THR A 87 17.43 22.10 -24.93
C THR A 87 17.13 22.91 -26.19
N PRO A 88 18.10 23.12 -27.09
CA PRO A 88 17.84 23.75 -28.39
C PRO A 88 16.74 22.99 -29.14
N PRO A 89 16.00 23.64 -30.05
CA PRO A 89 15.02 22.94 -30.90
C PRO A 89 15.79 21.99 -31.83
N THR A 90 16.09 20.79 -31.32
CA THR A 90 16.50 19.66 -32.14
C THR A 90 15.27 19.27 -32.93
N THR A 91 15.23 19.74 -34.16
CA THR A 91 14.42 19.20 -35.25
C THR A 91 14.37 17.68 -35.07
N PRO A 92 13.20 17.08 -34.77
CA PRO A 92 13.13 15.64 -34.62
C PRO A 92 13.63 15.04 -35.95
N PRO A 93 14.64 14.16 -35.95
CA PRO A 93 15.00 13.44 -37.16
C PRO A 93 13.75 12.67 -37.61
N SER A 94 13.13 13.20 -38.65
CA SER A 94 11.93 12.70 -39.31
C SER A 94 12.26 11.40 -40.04
N ARG A 95 12.44 10.33 -39.27
CA ARG A 95 12.43 8.90 -39.62
C ARG A 95 13.03 8.14 -38.45
N SER A 96 12.28 8.07 -37.35
CA SER A 96 12.48 6.96 -36.42
C SER A 96 12.00 5.71 -37.16
N PRO A 97 12.86 4.70 -37.42
CA PRO A 97 12.40 3.43 -37.94
C PRO A 97 11.33 2.91 -36.98
N SER A 98 10.19 2.49 -37.52
CA SER A 98 9.04 1.99 -36.78
C SER A 98 9.52 0.98 -35.75
N LEU A 99 9.72 1.43 -34.50
CA LEU A 99 10.08 0.52 -33.43
C LEU A 99 8.94 -0.47 -33.33
N PRO A 100 9.22 -1.79 -33.34
CA PRO A 100 8.19 -2.81 -33.20
C PRO A 100 7.30 -2.44 -32.02
N ALA A 101 5.99 -2.41 -32.25
CA ALA A 101 5.02 -2.12 -31.19
C ALA A 101 5.33 -3.03 -30.00
N LEU A 102 5.60 -2.42 -28.84
CA LEU A 102 5.84 -3.17 -27.61
C LEU A 102 4.62 -4.07 -27.36
N PRO A 103 4.81 -5.38 -27.10
CA PRO A 103 3.70 -6.27 -26.81
C PRO A 103 2.86 -5.72 -25.66
N ASP A 104 1.54 -5.82 -25.79
CA ASP A 104 0.63 -5.41 -24.71
C ASP A 104 1.00 -6.16 -23.41
N PRO A 105 1.04 -5.47 -22.26
CA PRO A 105 1.46 -6.07 -21.02
C PRO A 105 0.50 -7.18 -20.62
N SER A 106 1.06 -8.34 -20.29
CA SER A 106 0.26 -9.47 -19.81
C SER A 106 -0.52 -9.09 -18.55
N PRO A 107 -1.73 -9.66 -18.33
CA PRO A 107 -2.56 -9.31 -17.17
C PRO A 107 -1.86 -9.56 -15.84
N LEU A 108 -1.00 -10.57 -15.75
CA LEU A 108 -0.18 -10.86 -14.57
C LEU A 108 0.82 -9.74 -14.27
N THR A 109 1.38 -9.11 -15.31
CA THR A 109 2.29 -7.97 -15.15
C THR A 109 1.57 -6.75 -14.60
N LEU A 110 0.35 -6.48 -15.10
CA LEU A 110 -0.49 -5.40 -14.60
C LEU A 110 -0.85 -5.63 -13.12
N GLN A 111 -1.19 -6.86 -12.75
CA GLN A 111 -1.49 -7.21 -11.36
C GLN A 111 -0.29 -6.99 -10.43
N ARG A 112 0.91 -7.42 -10.83
CA ARG A 112 2.15 -7.19 -10.06
C ARG A 112 2.44 -5.70 -9.87
N ARG A 113 2.23 -4.88 -10.91
CA ARG A 113 2.40 -3.43 -10.83
C ARG A 113 1.41 -2.82 -9.84
N ALA A 114 0.12 -3.15 -9.96
CA ALA A 114 -0.91 -2.66 -9.06
C ALA A 114 -0.64 -3.04 -7.59
N GLN A 115 -0.17 -4.26 -7.34
CA GLN A 115 0.22 -4.68 -5.99
C GLN A 115 1.44 -3.94 -5.47
N SER A 116 2.47 -3.74 -6.31
CA SER A 116 3.66 -2.97 -5.96
C SER A 116 3.32 -1.54 -5.57
N ASP A 117 2.40 -0.91 -6.30
CA ASP A 117 1.94 0.45 -6.02
C ASP A 117 1.22 0.51 -4.67
N LEU A 118 0.33 -0.44 -4.41
CA LEU A 118 -0.39 -0.55 -3.13
C LEU A 118 0.55 -0.83 -1.96
N ALA A 119 1.55 -1.71 -2.16
CA ALA A 119 2.57 -2.00 -1.16
C ALA A 119 3.38 -0.74 -0.83
N SER A 120 3.82 0.00 -1.86
CA SER A 120 4.63 1.21 -1.71
C SER A 120 3.87 2.30 -0.93
N GLN A 121 2.58 2.48 -1.20
CA GLN A 121 1.73 3.42 -0.47
C GLN A 121 1.65 3.06 1.02
N ARG A 122 1.35 1.79 1.34
CA ARG A 122 1.25 1.34 2.74
C ARG A 122 2.58 1.35 3.48
N ILE A 123 3.68 1.07 2.79
CA ILE A 123 5.03 1.20 3.36
C ILE A 123 5.29 2.66 3.71
N GLY A 124 5.00 3.60 2.80
CA GLY A 124 5.12 5.04 3.06
C GLY A 124 4.36 5.47 4.31
N ASP A 125 3.09 5.08 4.43
CA ASP A 125 2.25 5.39 5.60
C ASP A 125 2.83 4.86 6.91
N ARG A 126 3.44 3.67 6.89
CA ARG A 126 4.05 3.06 8.09
C ARG A 126 5.39 3.71 8.43
N LEU A 127 6.20 4.05 7.44
CA LEU A 127 7.45 4.78 7.64
C LEU A 127 7.19 6.15 8.29
N LEU A 128 6.14 6.86 7.87
CA LEU A 128 5.70 8.11 8.49
C LEU A 128 5.28 7.94 9.96
N LYS A 129 4.78 6.74 10.33
CA LYS A 129 4.45 6.36 11.72
C LYS A 129 5.67 5.86 12.51
N GLY A 130 6.89 5.99 11.96
CA GLY A 130 8.12 5.56 12.62
C GLY A 130 8.38 4.05 12.53
N TRP A 131 7.68 3.32 11.68
CA TRP A 131 8.05 1.93 11.39
C TRP A 131 9.35 1.88 10.61
N ALA A 132 10.04 0.74 10.66
CA ALA A 132 11.26 0.51 9.89
C ALA A 132 11.08 -0.68 8.97
N MET A 133 11.54 -0.56 7.72
CA MET A 133 11.63 -1.71 6.81
C MET A 133 12.67 -2.70 7.33
N LEU A 134 12.32 -3.99 7.28
CA LEU A 134 13.29 -5.07 7.37
C LEU A 134 13.83 -5.35 5.96
N GLY A 135 15.04 -5.90 5.88
CA GLY A 135 15.63 -6.35 4.62
C GLY A 135 15.10 -7.70 4.13
N GLU A 136 14.04 -8.20 4.75
CA GLU A 136 13.43 -9.50 4.49
C GLU A 136 12.12 -9.30 3.72
N GLU A 137 11.83 -10.23 2.81
CA GLU A 137 10.64 -10.23 1.98
C GLU A 137 9.56 -11.14 2.58
N CYS A 138 8.29 -10.86 2.26
CA CYS A 138 7.17 -11.68 2.67
C CYS A 138 7.25 -13.08 2.02
N PRO A 139 7.20 -14.19 2.78
CA PRO A 139 7.29 -15.54 2.23
C PRO A 139 5.98 -16.03 1.57
N ASN A 140 4.89 -15.27 1.71
CA ASN A 140 3.63 -15.61 1.04
C ASN A 140 3.75 -15.36 -0.47
N ASP A 141 3.53 -16.41 -1.28
CA ASP A 141 3.62 -16.38 -2.74
C ASP A 141 2.63 -15.40 -3.40
N SER A 142 1.58 -14.98 -2.69
CA SER A 142 0.67 -13.93 -3.15
C SER A 142 1.23 -12.50 -3.00
N CYS A 143 2.35 -12.34 -2.29
CA CYS A 143 2.97 -11.05 -1.94
C CYS A 143 4.34 -10.89 -2.60
N TRP A 144 4.37 -10.68 -3.92
CA TRP A 144 5.61 -10.66 -4.70
C TRP A 144 6.53 -9.49 -4.33
N GLY A 145 7.68 -9.80 -3.72
CA GLY A 145 8.75 -8.84 -3.44
C GLY A 145 8.37 -7.75 -2.43
N VAL A 146 7.36 -8.00 -1.60
CA VAL A 146 6.91 -7.03 -0.59
C VAL A 146 7.81 -7.13 0.65
N PRO A 147 8.55 -6.08 1.03
CA PRO A 147 9.40 -6.11 2.22
C PRO A 147 8.56 -6.09 3.50
N LEU A 148 9.05 -6.77 4.53
CA LEU A 148 8.46 -6.75 5.87
C LEU A 148 8.78 -5.43 6.59
N VAL A 149 7.91 -4.99 7.50
CA VAL A 149 8.11 -3.77 8.31
C VAL A 149 7.94 -4.05 9.81
N ARG A 150 8.79 -3.45 10.66
CA ARG A 150 8.72 -3.56 12.13
C ARG A 150 8.15 -2.30 12.76
N ARG A 151 7.43 -2.48 13.85
CA ARG A 151 6.86 -1.38 14.67
C ARG A 151 7.96 -0.56 15.34
N PRO A 152 7.73 0.75 15.54
CA PRO A 152 8.59 1.56 16.40
C PRO A 152 8.63 0.99 17.83
N GLY A 153 9.75 1.17 18.52
CA GLY A 153 9.91 0.83 19.95
C GLY A 153 10.30 -0.63 20.24
N ARG A 154 10.29 -1.53 19.25
CA ARG A 154 10.92 -2.86 19.38
C ARG A 154 12.44 -2.69 19.19
N ALA A 155 13.21 -3.02 20.22
CA ALA A 155 14.67 -2.95 20.16
C ALA A 155 15.18 -3.98 19.15
N LYS A 156 15.99 -3.50 18.19
CA LYS A 156 16.61 -4.30 17.13
C LYS A 156 17.50 -5.39 17.76
N GLY A 157 17.05 -6.64 17.76
CA GLY A 157 17.78 -7.80 18.30
C GLY A 157 17.00 -8.68 19.28
N GLY A 158 15.71 -8.45 19.49
CA GLY A 158 14.88 -9.35 20.28
C GLY A 158 14.49 -10.61 19.47
N ARG A 159 14.60 -11.80 20.07
CA ARG A 159 13.91 -13.01 19.56
C ARG A 159 12.40 -12.71 19.59
N GLY A 160 11.83 -12.24 18.49
CA GLY A 160 10.48 -11.68 18.44
C GLY A 160 10.34 -10.40 17.62
N ASP A 161 11.41 -9.92 16.97
CA ASP A 161 11.36 -8.85 15.96
C ASP A 161 10.70 -9.32 14.64
N GLY A 162 9.54 -9.98 14.73
CA GLY A 162 8.73 -10.36 13.58
C GLY A 162 8.34 -9.11 12.79
N GLY A 163 8.74 -9.08 11.52
CA GLY A 163 8.31 -8.07 10.58
C GLY A 163 6.92 -8.39 10.06
N GLU A 164 6.07 -7.38 9.91
CA GLU A 164 4.71 -7.54 9.38
C GLU A 164 4.69 -7.19 7.87
N CYS A 165 4.06 -8.02 7.05
CA CYS A 165 3.81 -7.71 5.64
C CYS A 165 2.68 -6.68 5.52
N VAL A 166 2.90 -5.61 4.77
CA VAL A 166 1.89 -4.54 4.61
C VAL A 166 0.65 -4.93 3.78
N ILE A 167 0.75 -6.01 3.00
CA ILE A 167 -0.34 -6.48 2.13
C ILE A 167 -1.23 -7.47 2.87
N CYS A 168 -0.65 -8.58 3.34
CA CYS A 168 -1.38 -9.69 3.94
C CYS A 168 -1.36 -9.71 5.48
N GLY A 169 -0.56 -8.85 6.12
CA GLY A 169 -0.42 -8.82 7.58
C GLY A 169 0.38 -9.98 8.17
N TRP A 170 0.98 -10.84 7.34
CA TRP A 170 1.76 -11.98 7.79
C TRP A 170 3.02 -11.50 8.56
N GLY A 171 3.29 -12.09 9.73
CA GLY A 171 4.52 -11.87 10.49
C GLY A 171 4.41 -11.27 11.89
N SER A 172 3.25 -11.39 12.55
CA SER A 172 3.22 -11.44 14.02
C SER A 172 2.73 -12.80 14.44
N GLU A 173 3.64 -13.69 14.86
CA GLU A 173 3.25 -14.70 15.83
C GLU A 173 2.66 -13.94 17.02
N SER A 174 1.41 -14.28 17.32
CA SER A 174 0.55 -13.59 18.26
C SER A 174 1.07 -13.73 19.70
N ASP A 175 2.10 -12.98 20.06
CA ASP A 175 2.44 -12.69 21.46
C ASP A 175 1.47 -11.63 22.02
N ALA A 176 0.17 -11.84 21.80
CA ALA A 176 -0.90 -11.10 22.46
C ALA A 176 -1.19 -11.66 23.87
N SER A 177 -0.43 -12.64 24.34
CA SER A 177 -0.78 -13.39 25.56
C SER A 177 -0.12 -12.90 26.84
N ASN A 178 0.83 -11.95 26.85
CA ASN A 178 1.40 -11.53 28.14
C ASN A 178 2.16 -10.18 28.11
N ALA A 179 1.43 -9.06 28.25
CA ALA A 179 1.96 -7.87 28.93
C ALA A 179 0.80 -6.97 29.39
N SER A 180 0.47 -7.13 30.66
CA SER A 180 -0.51 -6.38 31.44
C SER A 180 -0.44 -4.86 31.27
N GLY A 181 -1.63 -4.25 31.15
CA GLY A 181 -2.05 -3.18 32.05
C GLY A 181 -1.64 -1.76 31.69
N VAL A 182 -2.42 -1.11 30.80
CA VAL A 182 -3.16 0.13 31.14
C VAL A 182 -4.44 0.14 30.28
N PRO A 183 -5.65 0.22 30.86
CA PRO A 183 -6.86 0.42 30.08
C PRO A 183 -6.89 1.89 29.62
N HIS A 184 -6.48 2.17 28.39
CA HIS A 184 -6.97 3.38 27.72
C HIS A 184 -8.39 3.10 27.25
N ALA A 185 -9.34 3.49 28.08
CA ALA A 185 -10.74 3.59 27.71
C ALA A 185 -10.88 4.51 26.50
N SER A 186 -11.17 3.95 25.33
CA SER A 186 -11.81 4.70 24.26
C SER A 186 -13.28 4.84 24.63
N THR A 187 -13.55 5.84 25.46
CA THR A 187 -14.87 6.34 25.77
C THR A 187 -15.48 6.92 24.49
N SER A 188 -16.48 6.21 23.96
CA SER A 188 -17.58 6.83 23.22
C SER A 188 -18.22 7.88 24.13
N GLN A 189 -18.12 9.16 23.77
CA GLN A 189 -18.92 10.22 24.37
C GLN A 189 -19.65 11.00 23.27
N LEU A 190 -20.95 10.71 23.17
CA LEU A 190 -21.95 11.72 22.91
C LEU A 190 -21.91 12.75 24.05
N ALA A 191 -21.83 14.05 23.72
CA ALA A 191 -22.56 15.10 24.43
C ALA A 191 -22.50 16.46 23.68
N ALA A 192 -23.71 16.95 23.38
CA ALA A 192 -24.19 18.34 23.56
C ALA A 192 -23.69 19.52 22.68
N ARG A 193 -24.72 20.26 22.21
CA ARG A 193 -24.76 21.61 21.59
C ARG A 193 -24.00 22.68 22.41
N PRO A 194 -23.61 23.81 21.79
CA PRO A 194 -24.41 25.05 21.86
C PRO A 194 -24.52 25.74 20.48
N ALA A 195 -25.72 26.14 20.04
CA ALA A 195 -26.34 27.47 20.20
C ALA A 195 -26.17 28.33 18.94
N GLU A 196 -27.32 28.76 18.43
CA GLU A 196 -27.56 29.67 17.30
C GLU A 196 -27.01 31.08 17.57
N THR A 197 -26.61 31.78 16.50
CA THR A 197 -27.07 33.15 16.16
C THR A 197 -26.62 33.53 14.74
N ASP A 198 -27.62 33.66 13.87
CA ASP A 198 -27.92 34.74 12.91
C ASP A 198 -26.93 35.26 11.84
N ASP A 199 -27.44 35.13 10.60
CA ASP A 199 -27.62 36.13 9.53
C ASP A 199 -26.41 36.85 8.87
N ILE A 200 -26.36 36.79 7.53
CA ILE A 200 -26.77 37.88 6.61
C ILE A 200 -26.53 37.46 5.13
N VAL A 201 -27.65 37.34 4.39
CA VAL A 201 -27.93 37.82 3.02
C VAL A 201 -26.95 37.50 1.87
N SER A 202 -27.41 36.75 0.85
CA SER A 202 -27.87 37.38 -0.42
C SER A 202 -28.44 36.38 -1.41
N SER A 203 -29.70 36.62 -1.76
CA SER A 203 -30.51 36.05 -2.84
C SER A 203 -29.87 36.24 -4.23
N PHE A 204 -30.15 35.32 -5.16
CA PHE A 204 -30.78 35.60 -6.46
C PHE A 204 -31.32 34.30 -7.07
N TYR A 205 -32.66 34.22 -7.18
CA TYR A 205 -33.38 33.28 -8.05
C TYR A 205 -33.43 33.85 -9.49
N PRO A 206 -33.68 32.98 -10.49
CA PRO A 206 -35.01 33.06 -11.07
C PRO A 206 -35.72 31.71 -11.24
N SER A 207 -37.03 31.86 -11.19
CA SER A 207 -38.12 30.91 -11.26
C SER A 207 -38.26 30.23 -12.62
N SER A 208 -38.67 28.95 -12.63
CA SER A 208 -39.61 28.42 -13.62
C SER A 208 -40.34 27.20 -13.06
N SER A 209 -41.64 27.39 -12.87
CA SER A 209 -42.62 26.38 -12.53
C SER A 209 -42.89 25.47 -13.74
N GLN A 210 -43.06 24.16 -13.51
CA GLN A 210 -43.99 23.35 -14.30
C GLN A 210 -44.43 22.12 -13.51
N THR A 211 -45.72 22.17 -13.15
CA THR A 211 -46.54 21.10 -12.60
C THR A 211 -46.83 20.07 -13.69
N LEU A 212 -46.56 18.78 -13.45
CA LEU A 212 -47.11 17.70 -14.27
C LEU A 212 -47.64 16.57 -13.37
N ALA A 213 -48.88 16.16 -13.68
CA ALA A 213 -49.76 15.31 -12.90
C ALA A 213 -49.29 13.85 -12.76
N PRO A 214 -49.79 13.11 -11.74
CA PRO A 214 -49.59 11.66 -11.63
C PRO A 214 -50.57 10.88 -12.53
N PRO A 215 -50.14 9.74 -13.14
CA PRO A 215 -51.02 8.87 -13.91
C PRO A 215 -51.92 7.99 -13.01
N PRO A 216 -53.08 7.54 -13.53
CA PRO A 216 -54.12 6.88 -12.77
C PRO A 216 -53.86 5.38 -12.48
N ASP A 217 -54.41 5.00 -11.34
CA ASP A 217 -54.55 3.67 -10.74
C ASP A 217 -55.25 2.67 -11.70
N LEU A 218 -54.58 1.57 -12.03
CA LEU A 218 -55.18 0.43 -12.73
C LEU A 218 -55.36 -0.74 -11.75
N ARG A 219 -56.50 -0.70 -11.06
CA ARG A 219 -57.13 -1.86 -10.41
C ARG A 219 -57.49 -2.93 -11.44
N LEU A 220 -57.03 -4.16 -11.23
CA LEU A 220 -57.52 -5.37 -11.89
C LEU A 220 -58.38 -6.19 -10.91
N PRO A 221 -59.39 -6.94 -11.42
CA PRO A 221 -60.53 -7.44 -10.67
C PRO A 221 -60.26 -8.73 -9.87
N PRO A 222 -61.09 -9.03 -8.85
CA PRO A 222 -61.08 -10.32 -8.16
C PRO A 222 -61.77 -11.40 -9.01
N THR A 223 -61.01 -12.40 -9.45
CA THR A 223 -61.56 -13.63 -10.03
C THR A 223 -61.91 -14.61 -8.92
N SER A 224 -63.20 -14.84 -8.76
CA SER A 224 -63.80 -15.82 -7.85
C SER A 224 -64.08 -17.16 -8.53
N ALA A 225 -63.99 -18.23 -7.71
CA ALA A 225 -64.66 -19.55 -7.79
C ALA A 225 -63.81 -20.73 -8.36
N PRO A 226 -64.22 -22.00 -8.14
CA PRO A 226 -64.67 -22.68 -6.90
C PRO A 226 -64.12 -24.14 -6.73
N PHE A 227 -64.44 -24.76 -5.58
CA PHE A 227 -64.25 -26.20 -5.20
C PHE A 227 -62.79 -26.63 -4.90
N GLU A 228 -62.48 -27.50 -3.93
CA GLU A 228 -63.22 -28.64 -3.42
C GLU A 228 -62.73 -28.99 -1.99
N ALA A 229 -63.66 -29.43 -1.13
CA ALA A 229 -63.39 -29.85 0.23
C ALA A 229 -62.79 -31.25 0.24
N VAL A 230 -61.60 -31.44 0.83
CA VAL A 230 -61.15 -32.76 1.26
C VAL A 230 -60.32 -32.68 2.56
N SER A 231 -60.92 -33.27 3.60
CA SER A 231 -60.33 -34.00 4.72
C SER A 231 -59.25 -33.35 5.59
N ALA A 232 -59.68 -33.14 6.84
CA ALA A 232 -58.85 -33.11 8.02
C ALA A 232 -57.83 -34.28 8.04
N THR A 233 -56.55 -33.98 8.27
CA THR A 233 -55.56 -34.95 8.72
C THR A 233 -54.56 -34.26 9.64
N SER A 234 -54.77 -34.52 10.93
CA SER A 234 -53.80 -34.56 12.04
C SER A 234 -52.57 -33.63 12.01
N ALA A 235 -52.54 -32.72 12.97
CA ALA A 235 -51.32 -32.13 13.51
C ALA A 235 -50.31 -33.22 13.95
N PRO A 236 -49.04 -33.17 13.50
CA PRO A 236 -47.99 -33.98 14.08
C PRO A 236 -47.43 -33.26 15.32
N ARG A 237 -47.47 -33.97 16.44
CA ARG A 237 -46.74 -33.65 17.67
C ARG A 237 -45.24 -33.50 17.37
N PRO A 238 -44.52 -32.61 18.07
CA PRO A 238 -43.06 -32.52 17.97
C PRO A 238 -42.45 -33.76 18.64
N ASN A 239 -42.18 -34.78 17.83
CA ASN A 239 -41.36 -35.91 18.27
C ASN A 239 -39.89 -35.50 18.24
N ASP A 240 -39.35 -35.47 19.46
CA ASP A 240 -37.97 -35.60 19.85
C ASP A 240 -37.14 -36.34 18.80
N SER A 241 -36.40 -35.57 18.00
CA SER A 241 -35.47 -36.06 17.00
C SER A 241 -34.07 -35.78 17.49
N THR A 242 -33.47 -36.82 18.07
CA THR A 242 -32.01 -37.02 18.16
C THR A 242 -31.43 -36.99 16.74
N ARG A 243 -31.30 -35.78 16.21
CA ARG A 243 -30.83 -35.47 14.87
C ARG A 243 -29.31 -35.62 14.87
N THR A 244 -28.81 -36.50 14.00
CA THR A 244 -27.37 -36.68 13.80
C THR A 244 -26.73 -35.35 13.36
N PRO A 245 -25.75 -34.81 14.10
CA PRO A 245 -25.23 -33.44 13.93
C PRO A 245 -24.58 -33.18 12.56
N LEU A 246 -24.17 -34.24 11.87
CA LEU A 246 -23.49 -34.16 10.56
C LEU A 246 -24.38 -33.64 9.43
N SER A 247 -25.69 -33.90 9.46
CA SER A 247 -26.60 -33.42 8.39
C SER A 247 -26.80 -31.91 8.42
N SER A 248 -26.74 -31.29 9.61
CA SER A 248 -26.97 -29.86 9.79
C SER A 248 -25.88 -29.02 9.14
N ILE A 249 -24.61 -29.40 9.29
CA ILE A 249 -23.45 -28.66 8.76
C ILE A 249 -23.49 -28.62 7.23
N HIS A 250 -23.81 -29.76 6.60
CA HIS A 250 -23.90 -29.83 5.14
C HIS A 250 -25.00 -28.92 4.59
N HIS A 251 -26.16 -28.84 5.25
CA HIS A 251 -27.21 -27.89 4.86
C HIS A 251 -26.76 -26.43 5.00
N SER A 252 -26.02 -26.08 6.06
CA SER A 252 -25.47 -24.73 6.25
C SER A 252 -24.48 -24.35 5.14
N VAL A 253 -23.57 -25.25 4.78
CA VAL A 253 -22.58 -25.03 3.70
C VAL A 253 -23.29 -24.81 2.36
N THR A 254 -24.29 -25.62 2.03
CA THR A 254 -25.06 -25.47 0.78
C THR A 254 -25.82 -24.14 0.75
N ALA A 255 -26.46 -23.73 1.85
CA ALA A 255 -27.17 -22.45 1.94
C ALA A 255 -26.23 -21.24 1.79
N LEU A 256 -25.05 -21.29 2.39
CA LEU A 256 -24.04 -20.24 2.25
C LEU A 256 -23.52 -20.15 0.81
N ASN A 257 -23.27 -21.29 0.14
CA ASN A 257 -22.88 -21.31 -1.27
C ASN A 257 -23.96 -20.69 -2.18
N GLN A 258 -25.24 -21.00 -1.95
CA GLN A 258 -26.34 -20.41 -2.70
C GLN A 258 -26.44 -18.89 -2.49
N THR A 259 -26.21 -18.43 -1.26
CA THR A 259 -26.21 -17.00 -0.93
C THR A 259 -25.06 -16.28 -1.65
N LEU A 260 -23.86 -16.88 -1.67
CA LEU A 260 -22.71 -16.34 -2.37
C LEU A 260 -22.95 -16.24 -3.87
N ALA A 261 -23.55 -17.28 -4.48
CA ALA A 261 -23.93 -17.25 -5.90
C ALA A 261 -24.92 -16.10 -6.20
N SER A 262 -25.96 -15.94 -5.37
CA SER A 262 -26.95 -14.87 -5.55
C SER A 262 -26.35 -13.46 -5.39
N LEU A 263 -25.42 -13.28 -4.43
CA LEU A 263 -24.70 -12.01 -4.27
C LEU A 263 -23.79 -11.73 -5.47
N SER A 264 -23.08 -12.75 -5.97
CA SER A 264 -22.24 -12.64 -7.16
C SER A 264 -23.05 -12.22 -8.39
N ASP A 265 -24.21 -12.83 -8.64
CA ASP A 265 -25.09 -12.48 -9.75
C ASP A 265 -25.57 -11.03 -9.65
N ARG A 266 -25.91 -10.57 -8.44
CA ARG A 266 -26.26 -9.16 -8.18
C ARG A 266 -25.10 -8.21 -8.47
N LEU A 267 -23.88 -8.57 -8.08
CA LEU A 267 -22.70 -7.75 -8.36
C LEU A 267 -22.45 -7.63 -9.86
N VAL A 268 -22.61 -8.74 -10.60
CA VAL A 268 -22.51 -8.76 -12.07
C VAL A 268 -23.57 -7.85 -12.69
N ALA A 269 -24.83 -7.95 -12.25
CA ALA A 269 -25.92 -7.11 -12.76
C ALA A 269 -25.71 -5.61 -12.48
N LEU A 270 -25.18 -5.25 -11.31
CA LEU A 270 -24.82 -3.87 -10.97
C LEU A 270 -23.63 -3.38 -11.79
N SER A 271 -22.62 -4.22 -12.00
CA SER A 271 -21.43 -3.86 -12.78
C SER A 271 -21.73 -3.64 -14.26
N ALA A 272 -22.76 -4.31 -14.80
CA ALA A 272 -23.21 -4.13 -16.17
C ALA A 272 -23.89 -2.77 -16.40
N ASN A 273 -24.38 -2.10 -15.34
CA ASN A 273 -25.09 -0.82 -15.42
C ASN A 273 -24.47 0.23 -14.49
N PRO A 274 -23.28 0.77 -14.83
CA PRO A 274 -22.55 1.68 -13.94
C PRO A 274 -23.22 3.04 -13.72
N ILE A 275 -24.18 3.42 -14.57
CA ILE A 275 -24.83 4.75 -14.53
C ILE A 275 -25.85 4.84 -13.38
N THR A 276 -26.44 3.72 -12.95
CA THR A 276 -27.47 3.67 -11.90
C THR A 276 -26.99 3.04 -10.60
N ALA A 277 -25.79 2.45 -10.60
CA ALA A 277 -25.24 1.79 -9.43
C ALA A 277 -24.67 2.82 -8.45
N GLU A 278 -25.36 2.98 -7.33
CA GLU A 278 -24.91 3.82 -6.23
C GLU A 278 -23.69 3.14 -5.55
N PRO A 279 -22.56 3.85 -5.39
CA PRO A 279 -21.30 3.24 -4.97
C PRO A 279 -21.34 2.63 -3.56
N SER A 280 -22.20 3.13 -2.66
CA SER A 280 -22.35 2.53 -1.33
C SER A 280 -23.01 1.15 -1.39
N THR A 281 -23.92 0.93 -2.35
CA THR A 281 -24.57 -0.37 -2.59
C THR A 281 -23.55 -1.43 -3.02
N ILE A 282 -22.63 -1.07 -3.92
CA ILE A 282 -21.54 -1.98 -4.35
C ILE A 282 -20.65 -2.34 -3.16
N LYS A 283 -20.24 -1.33 -2.37
CA LYS A 283 -19.41 -1.55 -1.17
C LYS A 283 -20.08 -2.50 -0.18
N THR A 284 -21.35 -2.26 0.12
CA THR A 284 -22.13 -3.09 1.05
C THR A 284 -22.23 -4.53 0.57
N LEU A 285 -22.40 -4.73 -0.74
CA LEU A 285 -22.51 -6.06 -1.33
C LEU A 285 -21.18 -6.83 -1.29
N VAL A 286 -20.05 -6.16 -1.53
CA VAL A 286 -18.71 -6.75 -1.38
C VAL A 286 -18.42 -7.12 0.07
N GLU A 287 -18.78 -6.26 1.03
CA GLU A 287 -18.66 -6.56 2.46
C GLU A 287 -19.50 -7.79 2.85
N ALA A 288 -20.74 -7.87 2.38
CA ALA A 288 -21.61 -9.03 2.61
C ALA A 288 -21.02 -10.33 2.04
N MET A 289 -20.44 -10.30 0.82
CA MET A 289 -19.76 -11.45 0.24
C MET A 289 -18.57 -11.90 1.10
N SER A 290 -17.78 -10.97 1.63
CA SER A 290 -16.65 -11.29 2.52
C SER A 290 -17.11 -11.99 3.80
N VAL A 291 -18.21 -11.55 4.40
CA VAL A 291 -18.78 -12.18 5.60
C VAL A 291 -19.26 -13.60 5.31
N VAL A 292 -19.91 -13.82 4.16
CA VAL A 292 -20.37 -15.16 3.74
C VAL A 292 -19.19 -16.10 3.50
N MET A 293 -18.10 -15.62 2.88
CA MET A 293 -16.89 -16.42 2.67
C MET A 293 -16.21 -16.83 3.99
N ASP A 294 -16.11 -15.91 4.96
CA ASP A 294 -15.59 -16.21 6.29
C ASP A 294 -16.45 -17.25 7.03
N ALA A 295 -17.77 -17.09 6.97
CA ALA A 295 -18.71 -18.07 7.53
C ALA A 295 -18.57 -19.45 6.87
N LEU A 296 -18.35 -19.51 5.56
CA LEU A 296 -18.10 -20.74 4.82
C LEU A 296 -16.79 -21.42 5.25
N GLY A 297 -15.72 -20.64 5.44
CA GLY A 297 -14.45 -21.13 5.97
C GLY A 297 -14.59 -21.75 7.36
N LYS A 298 -15.31 -21.06 8.25
CA LYS A 298 -15.63 -21.57 9.60
C LYS A 298 -16.48 -22.84 9.53
N ALA A 299 -17.53 -22.87 8.72
CA ALA A 299 -18.39 -24.05 8.58
C ALA A 299 -17.62 -25.27 8.07
N ARG A 300 -16.69 -25.09 7.13
CA ARG A 300 -15.81 -26.17 6.63
C ARG A 300 -14.76 -26.61 7.65
N SER A 301 -14.31 -25.73 8.53
CA SER A 301 -13.39 -26.12 9.62
C SER A 301 -14.06 -26.97 10.70
N MET A 302 -15.40 -26.98 10.74
CA MET A 302 -16.19 -27.76 11.69
C MET A 302 -16.67 -29.12 11.13
N SER A 303 -16.47 -29.37 9.84
CA SER A 303 -16.80 -30.65 9.17
C SER A 303 -15.60 -31.56 9.08
#